data_AF-A0A345UGQ1-F1
#
_entry.id   AF-A0A345UGQ1-F1
#
_cell.length_a   1.000
_cell.length_b   1.000
_cell.length_c   1.000
_cell.angle_alpha   90.00
_cell.angle_beta   90.00
_cell.angle_gamma   90.00
#
_symmetry.space_group_name_H-M   'P 1'
#
loop_
_entity.id
_entity.type
_entity.pdbx_description
1 polymer ?
#
loop_
_entity_poly.entity_id
_entity_poly.type
_entity_poly.pdbx_seq_one_letter_code
_entity_poly.pdbx_strand_id
1 'polypeptide(L)'
;MKTFIPAGLLIRMLLTLTLFFTADFIAGPVAAQQASLQTAVQPEEPPAAQIEFEADLQPVLPDTLVIIEAQTDADADERDEAPVEEALEEEVSQLRNLVSFPKILFSVLLLVGAWFVNGFLIRILDNLAERATNYRLFIKRLTPVTRIAIWTFAIYIVIAGVISPPFETVIALTASFGIAVGFASQDILRNIFGGIMIILDRPFQVGDKIQVGEHYGEVKSIGLRSCLIETPDDNTVAIPNGELMNRAVSNANSSALDCQVVAEIFIPATADVMLAKDVARRAVFSSPYLYMNKPVAVIALNELNNRGLFIKLRVKAYVLDIRYEFLFKSDMTEMIVTELNRLGILSSAAPESQPSPGNSRGDNPVKSQEMA
;
A
#
# COMPACT_ATOMS: atom_id res chain seq x y z
N MET A 1 -4.37 55.31 -9.75
CA MET A 1 -5.83 55.21 -9.61
C MET A 1 -6.22 53.74 -9.82
N LYS A 2 -6.28 52.94 -8.75
CA LYS A 2 -6.61 51.51 -8.82
C LYS A 2 -8.10 51.37 -8.50
N THR A 3 -8.89 50.97 -9.48
CA THR A 3 -10.32 50.70 -9.36
C THR A 3 -10.52 49.45 -8.51
N PHE A 4 -10.92 49.65 -7.26
CA PHE A 4 -11.20 48.62 -6.28
C PHE A 4 -12.65 48.14 -6.49
N ILE A 5 -12.85 47.06 -7.24
CA ILE A 5 -14.16 46.42 -7.33
C ILE A 5 -14.33 45.58 -6.05
N PRO A 6 -15.38 45.80 -5.24
CA PRO A 6 -15.53 45.12 -3.95
C PRO A 6 -15.76 43.62 -4.16
N ALA A 7 -14.96 42.79 -3.48
CA ALA A 7 -14.91 41.33 -3.60
C ALA A 7 -16.27 40.62 -3.45
N GLY A 8 -17.23 41.22 -2.75
CA GLY A 8 -18.58 40.67 -2.61
C GLY A 8 -19.42 40.66 -3.89
N LEU A 9 -19.15 41.59 -4.82
CA LEU A 9 -19.88 41.67 -6.09
C LEU A 9 -19.47 40.54 -7.04
N LEU A 10 -18.18 40.22 -7.08
CA LEU A 10 -17.62 39.16 -7.93
C LEU A 10 -17.97 37.76 -7.42
N ILE A 11 -18.01 37.56 -6.10
CA ILE A 11 -18.46 36.29 -5.51
C ILE A 11 -19.93 36.02 -5.83
N ARG A 12 -20.79 37.05 -5.74
CA ARG A 12 -22.19 36.93 -6.18
C ARG A 12 -22.27 36.64 -7.68
N MET A 13 -21.52 37.33 -8.52
CA MET A 13 -21.54 37.10 -9.97
C MET A 13 -21.08 35.69 -10.34
N LEU A 14 -20.04 35.17 -9.68
CA LEU A 14 -19.52 33.82 -9.92
C LEU A 14 -20.50 32.75 -9.43
N LEU A 15 -21.12 32.94 -8.26
CA LEU A 15 -22.11 32.01 -7.72
C LEU A 15 -23.39 31.98 -8.56
N THR A 16 -23.84 33.14 -9.06
CA THR A 16 -25.00 33.23 -9.96
C THR A 16 -24.68 32.60 -11.32
N LEU A 17 -23.47 32.77 -11.85
CA LEU A 17 -23.05 32.14 -13.12
C LEU A 17 -22.92 30.61 -12.98
N THR A 18 -22.41 30.12 -11.85
CA THR A 18 -22.28 28.69 -11.58
C THR A 18 -23.66 28.03 -11.40
N LEU A 19 -24.59 28.70 -10.69
CA LEU A 19 -25.96 28.22 -10.51
C LEU A 19 -26.78 28.23 -11.81
N PHE A 20 -26.58 29.23 -12.68
CA PHE A 20 -27.26 29.32 -13.98
C PHE A 20 -26.86 28.14 -14.90
N PHE A 21 -25.57 27.79 -14.93
CA PHE A 21 -25.10 26.65 -15.74
C PHE A 21 -25.49 25.28 -15.18
N THR A 22 -25.60 25.12 -13.85
CA THR A 22 -26.12 23.87 -13.27
C THR A 22 -27.61 23.65 -13.54
N ALA A 23 -28.39 24.72 -13.73
CA ALA A 23 -29.82 24.63 -14.03
C ALA A 23 -30.09 24.19 -15.48
N ASP A 24 -29.34 24.71 -16.45
CA ASP A 24 -29.46 24.32 -17.86
C ASP A 24 -28.96 22.89 -18.13
N PHE A 25 -27.96 22.42 -17.38
CA PHE A 25 -27.41 21.06 -17.54
C PHE A 25 -28.35 19.95 -17.05
N ILE A 26 -29.28 20.25 -16.12
CA ILE A 26 -30.25 19.27 -15.58
C ILE A 26 -31.57 19.31 -16.37
N ALA A 27 -31.97 20.47 -16.92
CA ALA A 27 -33.25 20.62 -17.61
C ALA A 27 -33.27 20.06 -19.05
N GLY A 28 -32.14 20.10 -19.76
CA GLY A 28 -32.01 19.64 -21.15
C GLY A 28 -32.36 18.16 -21.39
N PRO A 29 -31.82 17.19 -20.63
CA PRO A 29 -32.05 15.77 -20.91
C PRO A 29 -33.42 15.25 -20.46
N VAL A 30 -34.11 15.91 -19.51
CA VAL A 30 -35.42 15.46 -18.99
C VAL A 30 -36.56 15.82 -19.95
N ALA A 31 -36.49 16.98 -20.60
CA ALA A 31 -37.49 17.41 -21.59
C ALA A 31 -37.43 16.56 -22.88
N ALA A 32 -36.23 16.17 -23.30
CA ALA A 32 -36.03 15.29 -24.47
C ALA A 32 -36.60 13.87 -24.24
N GLN A 33 -36.50 13.37 -23.01
CA GLN A 33 -36.96 12.02 -22.65
C GLN A 33 -38.49 11.93 -22.47
N GLN A 34 -39.17 13.03 -22.08
CA GLN A 34 -40.64 13.10 -22.04
C GLN A 34 -41.26 13.21 -23.43
N ALA A 35 -40.61 13.90 -24.38
CA ALA A 35 -41.07 13.99 -25.76
C ALA A 35 -41.02 12.63 -26.47
N SER A 36 -39.98 11.81 -26.23
CA SER A 36 -39.86 10.47 -26.82
C SER A 36 -40.86 9.45 -26.27
N LEU A 37 -41.39 9.64 -25.05
CA LEU A 37 -42.35 8.73 -24.43
C LEU A 37 -43.80 8.97 -24.89
N GLN A 38 -44.14 10.15 -25.42
CA GLN A 38 -45.48 10.46 -25.92
C GLN A 38 -45.72 9.99 -27.36
N THR A 39 -44.67 9.76 -28.15
CA THR A 39 -44.79 9.29 -29.54
C THR A 39 -44.98 7.76 -29.64
N ALA A 40 -44.71 7.00 -28.57
CA ALA A 40 -44.74 5.53 -28.58
C ALA A 40 -46.11 4.90 -28.23
N VAL A 41 -47.18 5.68 -28.11
CA VAL A 41 -48.53 5.19 -27.76
C VAL A 41 -49.52 5.45 -28.91
N GLN A 42 -49.46 4.61 -29.94
CA GLN A 42 -50.54 4.36 -30.89
C GLN A 42 -50.68 2.82 -30.99
N PRO A 43 -51.87 2.23 -30.78
CA PRO A 43 -52.02 0.78 -30.75
C PRO A 43 -52.31 0.25 -32.16
N GLU A 44 -51.40 -0.56 -32.71
CA GLU A 44 -51.76 -1.52 -33.77
C GLU A 44 -51.99 -2.91 -33.12
N GLU A 45 -53.16 -3.45 -33.42
CA GLU A 45 -53.71 -4.73 -32.93
C GLU A 45 -53.13 -5.91 -33.76
N PRO A 46 -52.77 -7.06 -33.16
CA PRO A 46 -52.21 -8.20 -33.90
C PRO A 46 -53.29 -9.24 -34.26
N PRO A 47 -53.24 -9.90 -35.44
CA PRO A 47 -54.02 -11.12 -35.66
C PRO A 47 -53.29 -12.34 -35.11
N ALA A 48 -54.07 -13.23 -34.50
CA ALA A 48 -53.67 -14.50 -33.92
C ALA A 48 -53.19 -15.53 -34.96
N ALA A 49 -52.16 -16.30 -34.63
CA ALA A 49 -51.95 -17.66 -35.15
C ALA A 49 -50.96 -18.43 -34.27
N GLN A 50 -51.21 -19.72 -34.14
CA GLN A 50 -50.72 -20.65 -33.13
C GLN A 50 -49.29 -21.16 -33.39
N ILE A 51 -48.62 -21.56 -32.31
CA ILE A 51 -47.38 -22.31 -32.33
C ILE A 51 -47.73 -23.79 -32.52
N GLU A 52 -47.14 -24.44 -33.52
CA GLU A 52 -46.98 -25.90 -33.55
C GLU A 52 -45.55 -26.23 -33.98
N PHE A 53 -44.99 -27.23 -33.30
CA PHE A 53 -43.58 -27.61 -33.30
C PHE A 53 -43.49 -28.95 -34.04
N GLU A 54 -42.76 -29.02 -35.16
CA GLU A 54 -42.45 -30.31 -35.79
C GLU A 54 -41.02 -30.26 -36.34
N ALA A 55 -40.20 -31.20 -35.87
CA ALA A 55 -38.85 -31.44 -36.31
C ALA A 55 -38.89 -32.45 -37.46
N ASP A 56 -38.22 -32.19 -38.58
CA ASP A 56 -37.79 -33.27 -39.47
C ASP A 56 -36.60 -32.90 -40.39
N LEU A 57 -35.95 -33.98 -40.85
CA LEU A 57 -34.65 -34.17 -41.52
C LEU A 57 -34.16 -33.22 -42.65
N GLN A 58 -32.82 -33.24 -42.83
CA GLN A 58 -31.93 -32.79 -43.94
C GLN A 58 -32.35 -33.26 -45.37
N PRO A 59 -31.61 -33.02 -46.49
CA PRO A 59 -30.84 -31.85 -47.04
C PRO A 59 -31.08 -31.62 -48.57
N VAL A 60 -31.11 -30.39 -49.13
CA VAL A 60 -31.14 -30.20 -50.62
C VAL A 60 -30.57 -28.83 -51.09
N LEU A 61 -29.55 -28.83 -51.97
CA LEU A 61 -29.13 -27.76 -52.93
C LEU A 61 -30.10 -27.72 -54.14
N PRO A 62 -30.30 -26.68 -55.01
CA PRO A 62 -29.27 -25.75 -55.56
C PRO A 62 -29.76 -24.32 -56.02
N ASP A 63 -28.84 -23.56 -56.64
CA ASP A 63 -28.95 -22.54 -57.71
C ASP A 63 -30.06 -21.47 -57.75
N THR A 64 -29.69 -20.18 -57.91
CA THR A 64 -29.98 -19.36 -59.11
C THR A 64 -29.18 -18.04 -59.09
N LEU A 65 -28.68 -17.66 -60.26
CA LEU A 65 -27.75 -16.60 -60.62
C LEU A 65 -28.53 -15.44 -61.26
N VAL A 66 -28.36 -14.17 -60.83
CA VAL A 66 -28.73 -12.99 -61.64
C VAL A 66 -27.66 -11.91 -61.51
N ILE A 67 -27.23 -11.47 -62.69
CA ILE A 67 -26.15 -10.56 -63.05
C ILE A 67 -26.60 -9.10 -62.83
N ILE A 68 -25.70 -8.22 -62.38
CA ILE A 68 -25.78 -6.78 -62.66
C ILE A 68 -24.53 -6.43 -63.47
N GLU A 69 -24.77 -6.06 -64.72
CA GLU A 69 -23.79 -5.64 -65.72
C GLU A 69 -23.04 -4.38 -65.30
N ALA A 70 -21.73 -4.43 -65.54
CA ALA A 70 -20.93 -3.24 -65.75
C ALA A 70 -21.29 -2.66 -67.12
N GLN A 71 -21.78 -1.42 -67.15
CA GLN A 71 -21.87 -0.65 -68.38
C GLN A 71 -20.83 0.45 -68.35
N THR A 72 -19.82 0.23 -69.19
CA THR A 72 -18.78 1.18 -69.55
C THR A 72 -19.27 1.78 -70.86
N ASP A 73 -19.57 3.08 -70.88
CA ASP A 73 -19.65 3.82 -72.13
C ASP A 73 -18.77 5.06 -71.99
N ALA A 74 -17.77 5.09 -72.85
CA ALA A 74 -16.84 6.17 -73.02
C ALA A 74 -17.45 7.20 -73.97
N ASP A 75 -17.53 8.45 -73.54
CA ASP A 75 -17.48 9.60 -74.43
C ASP A 75 -16.67 10.71 -73.75
N ALA A 76 -15.73 11.25 -74.51
CA ALA A 76 -14.76 12.25 -74.08
C ALA A 76 -15.37 13.64 -74.14
N ASP A 77 -15.38 14.39 -73.04
CA ASP A 77 -14.90 15.77 -72.99
C ASP A 77 -14.82 16.30 -71.54
N GLU A 78 -13.88 17.22 -71.34
CA GLU A 78 -13.72 18.14 -70.22
C GLU A 78 -13.26 17.61 -68.84
N ARG A 79 -12.27 18.36 -68.33
CA ARG A 79 -11.57 18.18 -67.05
C ARG A 79 -12.49 18.65 -65.93
N ASP A 80 -12.69 17.83 -64.91
CA ASP A 80 -13.30 18.29 -63.65
C ASP A 80 -12.45 17.83 -62.46
N GLU A 81 -11.64 18.75 -61.94
CA GLU A 81 -10.80 18.60 -60.74
C GLU A 81 -11.61 18.72 -59.43
N ALA A 82 -12.96 18.72 -59.52
CA ALA A 82 -13.87 19.02 -58.41
C ALA A 82 -13.98 18.00 -57.25
N PRO A 83 -13.78 16.66 -57.39
CA PRO A 83 -14.12 15.74 -56.30
C PRO A 83 -13.05 15.64 -55.19
N VAL A 84 -11.85 16.21 -55.40
CA VAL A 84 -10.78 16.24 -54.39
C VAL A 84 -10.86 17.52 -53.55
N GLU A 85 -11.29 18.64 -54.14
CA GLU A 85 -11.48 19.90 -53.41
C GLU A 85 -12.63 19.80 -52.39
N GLU A 86 -13.75 19.15 -52.73
CA GLU A 86 -14.87 19.00 -51.80
C GLU A 86 -14.54 18.11 -50.58
N ALA A 87 -13.82 16.99 -50.78
CA ALA A 87 -13.39 16.12 -49.68
C ALA A 87 -12.34 16.81 -48.78
N LEU A 88 -11.45 17.62 -49.38
CA LEU A 88 -10.48 18.43 -48.64
C LEU A 88 -11.17 19.58 -47.89
N GLU A 89 -12.21 20.20 -48.48
CA GLU A 89 -13.01 21.24 -47.84
C GLU A 89 -13.87 20.71 -46.70
N GLU A 90 -14.38 19.47 -46.78
CA GLU A 90 -15.07 18.81 -45.67
C GLU A 90 -14.12 18.54 -44.49
N GLU A 91 -12.92 17.98 -44.71
CA GLU A 91 -11.95 17.78 -43.64
C GLU A 91 -11.43 19.12 -43.07
N VAL A 92 -11.18 20.12 -43.92
CA VAL A 92 -10.75 21.47 -43.51
C VAL A 92 -11.85 22.20 -42.74
N SER A 93 -13.12 22.01 -43.10
CA SER A 93 -14.27 22.60 -42.40
C SER A 93 -14.51 21.94 -41.03
N GLN A 94 -14.30 20.62 -40.92
CA GLN A 94 -14.33 19.90 -39.64
C GLN A 94 -13.20 20.36 -38.72
N LEU A 95 -11.99 20.55 -39.24
CA LEU A 95 -10.86 21.13 -38.48
C LEU A 95 -11.12 22.60 -38.08
N ARG A 96 -11.72 23.40 -38.96
CA ARG A 96 -12.10 24.81 -38.68
C ARG A 96 -13.19 24.93 -37.61
N ASN A 97 -14.11 23.96 -37.52
CA ASN A 97 -15.14 23.91 -36.48
C ASN A 97 -14.62 23.37 -35.13
N LEU A 98 -13.60 22.51 -35.15
CA LEU A 98 -12.85 22.12 -33.94
C LEU A 98 -12.03 23.30 -33.39
N VAL A 99 -11.48 24.14 -34.27
CA VAL A 99 -10.70 25.36 -33.96
C VAL A 99 -11.57 26.62 -34.11
N SER A 100 -12.79 26.58 -33.58
CA SER A 100 -13.66 27.76 -33.56
C SER A 100 -13.07 28.86 -32.67
N PHE A 101 -12.88 30.08 -33.19
CA PHE A 101 -12.38 31.25 -32.44
C PHE A 101 -13.03 31.44 -31.05
N PRO A 102 -14.36 31.25 -30.86
CA PRO A 102 -14.98 31.31 -29.55
C PRO A 102 -14.48 30.27 -28.56
N LYS A 103 -14.17 29.05 -29.00
CA LYS A 103 -13.66 27.96 -28.15
C LYS A 103 -12.25 28.28 -27.67
N ILE A 104 -11.38 28.75 -28.57
CA ILE A 104 -10.01 29.16 -28.23
C ILE A 104 -10.03 30.34 -27.25
N LEU A 105 -10.88 31.34 -27.51
CA LEU A 105 -11.04 32.49 -26.62
C LEU A 105 -11.53 32.06 -25.23
N PHE A 106 -12.49 31.14 -25.17
CA PHE A 106 -12.99 30.58 -23.91
C PHE A 106 -11.90 29.79 -23.16
N SER A 107 -11.11 28.97 -23.85
CA SER A 107 -9.99 28.24 -23.25
C SER A 107 -8.92 29.19 -22.69
N VAL A 108 -8.55 30.24 -23.42
CA VAL A 108 -7.61 31.26 -22.94
C VAL A 108 -8.17 31.98 -21.72
N LEU A 109 -9.44 32.38 -21.75
CA LEU A 109 -10.10 33.01 -20.61
C LEU A 109 -10.10 32.11 -19.37
N LEU A 110 -10.36 30.81 -19.55
CA LEU A 110 -10.35 29.83 -18.48
C LEU A 110 -8.95 29.63 -17.89
N LEU A 111 -7.92 29.54 -18.73
CA LEU A 111 -6.52 29.43 -18.28
C LEU A 111 -6.09 30.69 -17.49
N VAL A 112 -6.48 31.88 -17.95
CA VAL A 112 -6.24 33.13 -17.22
C VAL A 112 -7.01 33.14 -15.89
N GLY A 113 -8.25 32.66 -15.88
CA GLY A 113 -9.05 32.46 -14.68
C GLY A 113 -8.38 31.50 -13.69
N ALA A 114 -7.90 30.34 -14.16
CA ALA A 114 -7.20 29.36 -13.35
C ALA A 114 -5.88 29.92 -12.78
N TRP A 115 -5.13 30.69 -13.56
CA TRP A 115 -3.94 31.41 -13.09
C TRP A 115 -4.29 32.40 -11.98
N PHE A 116 -5.39 33.14 -12.13
CA PHE A 116 -5.88 34.08 -11.12
C PHE A 116 -6.33 33.36 -9.84
N VAL A 117 -7.12 32.28 -9.97
CA VAL A 117 -7.58 31.45 -8.84
C VAL A 117 -6.40 30.84 -8.10
N ASN A 118 -5.42 30.27 -8.81
CA ASN A 118 -4.21 29.74 -8.20
C ASN A 118 -3.43 30.82 -7.44
N GLY A 119 -3.27 32.02 -8.03
CA GLY A 119 -2.63 33.14 -7.36
C GLY A 119 -3.39 33.66 -6.14
N PHE A 120 -4.73 33.61 -6.16
CA PHE A 120 -5.58 33.99 -5.03
C PHE A 120 -5.51 32.94 -3.90
N LEU A 121 -5.59 31.65 -4.25
CA LEU A 121 -5.59 30.57 -3.29
C LEU A 121 -4.24 30.42 -2.58
N ILE A 122 -3.13 30.58 -3.31
CA ILE A 122 -1.79 30.62 -2.69
C ILE A 122 -1.69 31.75 -1.67
N ARG A 123 -2.21 32.94 -1.97
CA ARG A 123 -2.22 34.06 -1.01
C ARG A 123 -3.05 33.75 0.24
N ILE A 124 -4.17 33.04 0.10
CA ILE A 124 -4.95 32.58 1.25
C ILE A 124 -4.15 31.57 2.07
N LEU A 125 -3.53 30.58 1.42
CA LEU A 125 -2.73 29.55 2.08
C LEU A 125 -1.54 30.20 2.82
N ASP A 126 -0.84 31.15 2.22
CA ASP A 126 0.29 31.83 2.83
C ASP A 126 -0.14 32.70 4.02
N ASN A 127 -1.23 33.47 3.89
CA ASN A 127 -1.78 34.27 4.99
C ASN A 127 -2.27 33.39 6.15
N LEU A 128 -2.85 32.22 5.85
CA LEU A 128 -3.25 31.25 6.86
C LEU A 128 -2.05 30.59 7.53
N ALA A 129 -0.99 30.29 6.76
CA ALA A 129 0.26 29.74 7.26
C ALA A 129 1.01 30.70 8.19
N GLU A 130 0.92 32.01 7.94
CA GLU A 130 1.49 33.05 8.81
C GLU A 130 0.70 33.25 10.10
N ARG A 131 -0.63 33.08 10.06
CA ARG A 131 -1.49 33.15 11.26
C ARG A 131 -1.40 31.92 12.15
N ALA A 132 -1.12 30.75 11.57
CA ALA A 132 -1.07 29.47 12.27
C ALA A 132 0.37 28.93 12.34
N THR A 133 1.18 29.50 13.24
CA THR A 133 2.61 29.14 13.41
C THR A 133 2.83 27.63 13.57
N ASN A 134 1.96 26.94 14.30
CA ASN A 134 2.05 25.50 14.54
C ASN A 134 1.73 24.63 13.29
N TYR A 135 0.99 25.18 12.31
CA TYR A 135 0.60 24.46 11.10
C TYR A 135 1.32 24.97 9.84
N ARG A 136 2.21 25.96 9.97
CA ARG A 136 2.93 26.58 8.85
C ARG A 136 3.60 25.55 7.93
N LEU A 137 4.26 24.53 8.50
CA LEU A 137 4.94 23.47 7.75
C LEU A 137 3.97 22.51 7.05
N PHE A 138 2.78 22.30 7.61
CA PHE A 138 1.73 21.50 6.98
C PHE A 138 1.13 22.28 5.81
N ILE A 139 0.72 23.53 6.03
CA ILE A 139 0.09 24.37 5.01
C ILE A 139 1.05 24.59 3.82
N LYS A 140 2.34 24.84 4.09
CA LYS A 140 3.35 24.96 3.02
C LYS A 140 3.54 23.69 2.20
N ARG A 141 3.33 22.50 2.77
CA ARG A 141 3.35 21.23 2.02
C ARG A 141 2.12 21.06 1.12
N LEU A 142 0.99 21.68 1.45
CA LEU A 142 -0.21 21.63 0.62
C LEU A 142 -0.10 22.54 -0.61
N THR A 143 0.62 23.66 -0.54
CA THR A 143 0.78 24.61 -1.65
C THR A 143 1.12 23.97 -3.01
N PRO A 144 2.15 23.11 -3.13
CA PRO A 144 2.44 22.45 -4.41
C PRO A 144 1.33 21.48 -4.85
N VAL A 145 0.71 20.75 -3.92
CA VAL A 145 -0.38 19.80 -4.22
C VAL A 145 -1.60 20.54 -4.78
N THR A 146 -1.99 21.65 -4.15
CA THR A 146 -3.11 22.48 -4.60
C THR A 146 -2.84 23.09 -5.98
N ARG A 147 -1.60 23.53 -6.24
CA ARG A 147 -1.22 24.05 -7.56
C ARG A 147 -1.39 22.99 -8.65
N ILE A 148 -0.88 21.78 -8.43
CA ILE A 148 -1.01 20.68 -9.38
C ILE A 148 -2.50 20.37 -9.61
N ALA A 149 -3.29 20.26 -8.54
CA ALA A 149 -4.71 19.98 -8.64
C ALA A 149 -5.48 21.01 -9.47
N ILE A 150 -5.23 22.32 -9.27
CA ILE A 150 -5.88 23.39 -10.03
C ILE A 150 -5.52 23.32 -11.52
N TRP A 151 -4.24 23.13 -11.84
CA TRP A 151 -3.81 23.04 -13.23
C TRP A 151 -4.38 21.80 -13.93
N THR A 152 -4.35 20.64 -13.28
CA THR A 152 -4.98 19.43 -13.79
C THR A 152 -6.46 19.63 -14.06
N PHE A 153 -7.19 20.26 -13.14
CA PHE A 153 -8.62 20.54 -13.31
C PHE A 153 -8.89 21.56 -14.41
N ALA A 154 -8.09 22.62 -14.51
CA ALA A 154 -8.21 23.62 -15.57
C ALA A 154 -7.98 23.01 -16.96
N ILE A 155 -6.94 22.18 -17.11
CA ILE A 155 -6.64 21.45 -18.34
C ILE A 155 -7.80 20.51 -18.70
N TYR A 156 -8.34 19.78 -17.72
CA TYR A 156 -9.48 18.91 -17.93
C TYR A 156 -10.69 19.67 -18.50
N ILE A 157 -11.06 20.82 -17.91
CA ILE A 157 -12.20 21.61 -18.42
C ILE A 157 -11.92 22.15 -19.83
N VAL A 158 -10.69 22.58 -20.13
CA VAL A 158 -10.31 23.05 -21.47
C VAL A 158 -10.48 21.93 -22.50
N ILE A 159 -9.98 20.72 -22.20
CA ILE A 159 -10.13 19.55 -23.09
C ILE A 159 -11.62 19.24 -23.31
N ALA A 160 -12.39 19.20 -22.23
CA ALA A 160 -13.83 18.92 -22.30
C ALA A 160 -14.60 19.96 -23.11
N GLY A 161 -14.26 21.25 -22.99
CA GLY A 161 -14.97 22.35 -23.68
C GLY A 161 -14.58 22.56 -25.14
N VAL A 162 -13.38 22.16 -25.56
CA VAL A 162 -12.90 22.35 -26.94
C VAL A 162 -13.26 21.16 -27.83
N ILE A 163 -12.91 19.96 -27.35
CA ILE A 163 -12.97 18.72 -28.11
C ILE A 163 -14.34 18.06 -27.96
N SER A 164 -15.08 18.32 -26.87
CA SER A 164 -16.35 17.67 -26.54
C SER A 164 -16.31 16.15 -26.84
N PRO A 165 -15.39 15.41 -26.20
CA PRO A 165 -15.19 14.01 -26.52
C PRO A 165 -16.48 13.18 -26.35
N PRO A 166 -16.68 12.12 -27.16
CA PRO A 166 -17.80 11.20 -26.98
C PRO A 166 -17.85 10.67 -25.54
N PHE A 167 -19.06 10.47 -25.02
CA PHE A 167 -19.28 10.02 -23.64
C PHE A 167 -18.52 8.71 -23.31
N GLU A 168 -18.44 7.79 -24.27
CA GLU A 168 -17.68 6.55 -24.16
C GLU A 168 -16.19 6.78 -23.89
N THR A 169 -15.58 7.75 -24.57
CA THR A 169 -14.16 8.09 -24.39
C THR A 169 -13.92 8.68 -23.00
N VAL A 170 -14.83 9.52 -22.51
CA VAL A 170 -14.75 10.10 -21.16
C VAL A 170 -14.85 9.01 -20.10
N ILE A 171 -15.77 8.06 -20.25
CA ILE A 171 -15.88 6.91 -19.35
C ILE A 171 -14.61 6.06 -19.39
N ALA A 172 -14.11 5.71 -20.58
CA ALA A 172 -12.93 4.87 -20.71
C ALA A 172 -11.69 5.51 -20.07
N LEU A 173 -11.47 6.80 -20.29
CA LEU A 173 -10.38 7.56 -19.67
C LEU A 173 -10.56 7.66 -18.15
N THR A 174 -11.76 7.94 -17.68
CA THR A 174 -12.05 8.06 -16.24
C THR A 174 -11.89 6.73 -15.53
N ALA A 175 -12.36 5.63 -16.12
CA ALA A 175 -12.19 4.28 -15.59
C ALA A 175 -10.72 3.89 -15.53
N SER A 176 -9.97 4.14 -16.61
CA SER A 176 -8.52 3.87 -16.66
C SER A 176 -7.75 4.68 -15.62
N PHE A 177 -8.09 5.97 -15.47
CA PHE A 177 -7.51 6.84 -14.46
C PHE A 177 -7.86 6.36 -13.04
N GLY A 178 -9.10 5.95 -12.79
CA GLY A 178 -9.53 5.39 -11.51
C GLY A 178 -8.75 4.14 -11.12
N ILE A 179 -8.52 3.22 -12.07
CA ILE A 179 -7.69 2.03 -11.86
C ILE A 179 -6.24 2.43 -11.54
N ALA A 180 -5.65 3.36 -12.29
CA ALA A 180 -4.28 3.82 -12.06
C ALA A 180 -4.12 4.46 -10.66
N VAL A 181 -5.08 5.30 -10.24
CA VAL A 181 -5.08 5.90 -8.90
C VAL A 181 -5.30 4.84 -7.82
N GLY A 182 -6.15 3.85 -8.07
CA GLY A 182 -6.38 2.72 -7.17
C GLY A 182 -5.11 1.90 -6.92
N PHE A 183 -4.39 1.55 -7.99
CA PHE A 183 -3.09 0.88 -7.88
C PHE A 183 -2.05 1.75 -7.16
N ALA A 184 -1.98 3.05 -7.48
CA ALA A 184 -1.06 3.96 -6.81
C ALA A 184 -1.36 4.13 -5.31
N SER A 185 -2.62 3.96 -4.89
CA SER A 185 -3.06 4.12 -3.51
C SER A 185 -3.11 2.81 -2.72
N GLN A 186 -2.81 1.67 -3.35
CA GLN A 186 -2.98 0.34 -2.77
C GLN A 186 -2.26 0.18 -1.42
N ASP A 187 -1.00 0.64 -1.32
CA ASP A 187 -0.21 0.52 -0.10
C ASP A 187 -0.74 1.36 1.06
N ILE A 188 -1.28 2.55 0.76
CA ILE A 188 -1.87 3.42 1.77
C ILE A 188 -3.11 2.74 2.35
N LEU A 189 -4.00 2.27 1.46
CA LEU A 189 -5.23 1.58 1.85
C LEU A 189 -4.91 0.31 2.65
N ARG A 190 -3.95 -0.51 2.20
CA ARG A 190 -3.49 -1.72 2.90
C ARG A 190 -3.07 -1.44 4.34
N ASN A 191 -2.34 -0.34 4.57
CA ASN A 191 -1.91 0.04 5.92
C ASN A 191 -3.05 0.58 6.78
N ILE A 192 -3.97 1.36 6.19
CA ILE A 192 -5.15 1.87 6.91
C ILE A 192 -6.05 0.71 7.35
N PHE A 193 -6.41 -0.18 6.42
CA PHE A 193 -7.20 -1.36 6.74
C PHE A 193 -6.47 -2.27 7.74
N GLY A 194 -5.15 -2.42 7.61
CA GLY A 194 -4.38 -3.17 8.60
C GLY A 194 -4.45 -2.56 10.00
N GLY A 195 -4.40 -1.24 10.12
CA GLY A 195 -4.55 -0.55 11.41
C GLY A 195 -5.94 -0.74 12.02
N ILE A 196 -6.98 -0.64 11.20
CA ILE A 196 -8.37 -0.89 11.64
C ILE A 196 -8.54 -2.34 12.12
N MET A 197 -8.04 -3.32 11.35
CA MET A 197 -8.14 -4.73 11.71
C MET A 197 -7.38 -5.05 13.01
N ILE A 198 -6.20 -4.47 13.23
CA ILE A 198 -5.47 -4.63 14.50
C ILE A 198 -6.33 -4.15 15.69
N ILE A 199 -7.06 -3.04 15.55
CA ILE A 199 -7.91 -2.49 16.62
C ILE A 199 -9.16 -3.33 16.85
N LEU A 200 -9.73 -3.91 15.78
CA LEU A 200 -10.94 -4.73 15.84
C LEU A 200 -10.65 -6.14 16.38
N ASP A 201 -9.69 -6.84 15.79
CA ASP A 201 -9.36 -8.23 16.13
C ASP A 201 -8.49 -8.33 17.38
N ARG A 202 -7.77 -7.25 17.72
CA ARG A 202 -6.87 -7.13 18.89
C ARG A 202 -5.92 -8.32 19.06
N PRO A 203 -5.14 -8.71 18.03
CA PRO A 203 -4.14 -9.78 18.17
C PRO A 203 -3.03 -9.41 19.19
N PHE A 204 -2.82 -8.10 19.41
CA PHE A 204 -1.98 -7.52 20.44
C PHE A 204 -2.50 -6.13 20.79
N GLN A 205 -2.11 -5.62 21.95
CA GLN A 205 -2.52 -4.31 22.45
C GLN A 205 -1.31 -3.42 22.76
N VAL A 206 -1.57 -2.14 23.03
CA VAL A 206 -0.54 -1.22 23.54
C VAL A 206 -0.07 -1.72 24.91
N GLY A 207 1.25 -1.83 25.08
CA GLY A 207 1.89 -2.45 26.24
C GLY A 207 2.25 -3.93 26.07
N ASP A 208 1.84 -4.57 24.97
CA ASP A 208 2.26 -5.95 24.70
C ASP A 208 3.69 -6.01 24.16
N LYS A 209 4.43 -7.05 24.55
CA LYS A 209 5.73 -7.36 23.94
C LYS A 209 5.54 -8.26 22.74
N ILE A 210 5.89 -7.76 21.57
CA ILE A 210 5.73 -8.48 20.31
C ILE A 210 7.07 -8.68 19.59
N GLN A 211 7.20 -9.81 18.92
CA GLN A 211 8.26 -10.08 17.94
C GLN A 211 7.65 -10.07 16.54
N VAL A 212 8.23 -9.24 15.66
CA VAL A 212 7.84 -9.15 14.25
C VAL A 212 9.11 -9.15 13.39
N GLY A 213 9.34 -10.25 12.68
CA GLY A 213 10.61 -10.45 11.96
C GLY A 213 11.78 -10.40 12.94
N GLU A 214 12.72 -9.48 12.72
CA GLU A 214 13.89 -9.26 13.57
C GLU A 214 13.64 -8.29 14.74
N HIS A 215 12.51 -7.58 14.75
CA HIS A 215 12.25 -6.57 15.76
C HIS A 215 11.48 -7.13 16.95
N TYR A 216 12.09 -7.07 18.13
CA TYR A 216 11.47 -7.35 19.42
C TYR A 216 11.22 -6.05 20.18
N GLY A 217 10.05 -5.88 20.78
CA GLY A 217 9.81 -4.71 21.62
C GLY A 217 8.41 -4.61 22.21
N GLU A 218 8.22 -3.61 23.07
CA GLU A 218 6.91 -3.25 23.63
C GLU A 218 6.15 -2.33 22.65
N VAL A 219 4.87 -2.60 22.44
CA VAL A 219 4.01 -1.76 21.60
C VAL A 219 3.69 -0.46 22.32
N LYS A 220 4.22 0.66 21.83
CA LYS A 220 4.04 1.99 22.43
C LYS A 220 2.75 2.66 21.98
N SER A 221 2.42 2.55 20.69
CA SER A 221 1.19 3.13 20.14
C SER A 221 0.85 2.53 18.79
N ILE A 222 -0.45 2.37 18.53
CA ILE A 222 -0.98 1.90 17.24
C ILE A 222 -1.55 3.11 16.51
N GLY A 223 -0.86 3.57 15.47
CA GLY A 223 -1.32 4.64 14.60
C GLY A 223 -2.17 4.11 13.44
N LEU A 224 -2.71 5.04 12.62
CA LEU A 224 -3.58 4.67 11.48
C LEU A 224 -2.84 3.84 10.41
N ARG A 225 -1.59 4.21 10.10
CA ARG A 225 -0.78 3.57 9.03
C ARG A 225 0.34 2.69 9.57
N SER A 226 0.83 2.96 10.78
CA SER A 226 1.99 2.27 11.36
C SER A 226 1.85 2.13 12.87
N CYS A 227 2.41 1.06 13.40
CA CYS A 227 2.58 0.81 14.81
C CYS A 227 4.00 1.20 15.24
N LEU A 228 4.13 1.78 16.44
CA LEU A 228 5.42 2.10 17.03
C LEU A 228 5.73 1.06 18.12
N ILE A 229 6.88 0.42 17.99
CA ILE A 229 7.43 -0.49 19.01
C ILE A 229 8.71 0.10 19.59
N GLU A 230 8.92 -0.12 20.87
CA GLU A 230 10.11 0.30 21.62
C GLU A 230 10.95 -0.94 21.92
N THR A 231 12.13 -1.01 21.33
CA THR A 231 13.06 -2.13 21.53
C THR A 231 13.71 -2.06 22.92
N PRO A 232 14.26 -3.18 23.42
CA PRO A 232 15.00 -3.19 24.70
C PRO A 232 16.17 -2.20 24.76
N ASP A 233 16.73 -1.85 23.59
CA ASP A 233 17.82 -0.89 23.43
C ASP A 233 17.34 0.57 23.28
N ASP A 234 16.10 0.86 23.69
CA ASP A 234 15.47 2.20 23.65
C ASP A 234 15.29 2.79 22.23
N ASN A 235 15.39 1.97 21.18
CA ASN A 235 15.08 2.40 19.82
C ASN A 235 13.57 2.31 19.56
N THR A 236 13.00 3.36 18.94
CA THR A 236 11.63 3.35 18.43
C THR A 236 11.61 2.87 16.97
N VAL A 237 10.96 1.75 16.70
CA VAL A 237 10.80 1.19 15.35
C VAL A 237 9.36 1.39 14.89
N ALA A 238 9.19 1.97 13.69
CA ALA A 238 7.89 2.19 13.08
C ALA A 238 7.60 1.12 12.03
N ILE A 239 6.67 0.22 12.33
CA ILE A 239 6.29 -0.88 11.42
C ILE A 239 4.97 -0.53 10.72
N PRO A 240 4.88 -0.59 9.38
CA PRO A 240 3.62 -0.42 8.66
C PRO A 240 2.58 -1.47 9.10
N ASN A 241 1.34 -1.03 9.35
CA ASN A 241 0.27 -1.92 9.82
C ASN A 241 -0.07 -3.01 8.79
N GLY A 242 0.07 -2.70 7.50
CA GLY A 242 -0.09 -3.66 6.43
C GLY A 242 0.95 -4.79 6.51
N GLU A 243 2.17 -4.52 6.98
CA GLU A 243 3.19 -5.54 7.16
C GLU A 243 2.89 -6.44 8.36
N LEU A 244 2.39 -5.85 9.47
CA LEU A 244 1.97 -6.59 10.67
C LEU A 244 0.84 -7.57 10.39
N MET A 245 -0.10 -7.23 9.51
CA MET A 245 -1.21 -8.12 9.14
C MET A 245 -0.80 -9.23 8.17
N ASN A 246 0.31 -9.08 7.45
CA ASN A 246 0.76 -10.07 6.47
C ASN A 246 1.88 -10.99 6.99
N ARG A 247 2.38 -10.74 8.19
CA ARG A 247 3.42 -11.57 8.82
C ARG A 247 2.90 -12.18 10.11
N ALA A 248 3.54 -13.28 10.52
CA ALA A 248 3.31 -13.84 11.84
C ALA A 248 3.85 -12.88 12.90
N VAL A 249 3.00 -12.52 13.86
CA VAL A 249 3.35 -11.70 15.03
C VAL A 249 3.34 -12.63 16.25
N SER A 250 4.47 -12.74 16.96
CA SER A 250 4.49 -13.47 18.22
C SER A 250 4.25 -12.50 19.36
N ASN A 251 3.19 -12.73 20.14
CA ASN A 251 2.87 -11.94 21.33
C ASN A 251 3.32 -12.72 22.58
N ALA A 252 4.22 -12.12 23.37
CA ALA A 252 4.85 -12.78 24.51
C ALA A 252 3.99 -12.78 25.78
N ASN A 253 3.12 -11.78 25.95
CA ASN A 253 2.36 -11.56 27.18
C ASN A 253 0.84 -11.57 26.96
N SER A 254 0.35 -11.34 25.74
CA SER A 254 -1.08 -11.35 25.41
C SER A 254 -1.92 -10.54 26.39
N SER A 255 -1.49 -9.29 26.64
CA SER A 255 -2.12 -8.35 27.59
C SER A 255 -2.03 -8.71 29.08
N ALA A 256 -1.25 -9.74 29.43
CA ALA A 256 -0.85 -9.97 30.82
C ALA A 256 0.35 -9.10 31.19
N LEU A 257 0.49 -8.82 32.50
CA LEU A 257 1.70 -8.17 33.03
C LEU A 257 2.89 -9.13 33.08
N ASP A 258 2.64 -10.43 33.01
CA ASP A 258 3.67 -11.46 33.11
C ASP A 258 4.00 -12.06 31.73
N CYS A 259 5.25 -12.45 31.52
CA CYS A 259 5.68 -13.18 30.32
C CYS A 259 6.62 -14.33 30.68
N GLN A 260 6.68 -15.34 29.81
CA GLN A 260 7.60 -16.45 30.00
C GLN A 260 9.01 -16.07 29.55
N VAL A 261 9.96 -16.19 30.47
CA VAL A 261 11.39 -16.01 30.24
C VAL A 261 12.06 -17.37 30.18
N VAL A 262 12.96 -17.54 29.22
CA VAL A 262 13.75 -18.77 29.05
C VAL A 262 15.23 -18.44 29.19
N ALA A 263 15.85 -18.98 30.25
CA ALA A 263 17.30 -19.01 30.41
C ALA A 263 17.84 -20.34 29.87
N GLU A 264 18.88 -20.26 29.03
CA GLU A 264 19.48 -21.43 28.39
C GLU A 264 20.92 -21.58 28.89
N ILE A 265 21.19 -22.70 29.55
CA ILE A 265 22.47 -22.97 30.22
C ILE A 265 23.00 -24.29 29.69
N PHE A 266 24.28 -24.31 29.30
CA PHE A 266 24.93 -25.50 28.77
C PHE A 266 25.75 -26.18 29.88
N ILE A 267 25.47 -27.45 30.13
CA ILE A 267 26.22 -28.29 31.07
C ILE A 267 26.88 -29.44 30.30
N PRO A 268 28.04 -29.97 30.75
CA PRO A 268 28.69 -31.09 30.11
C PRO A 268 27.83 -32.36 30.18
N ALA A 269 27.92 -33.25 29.20
CA ALA A 269 27.12 -34.48 29.17
C ALA A 269 27.38 -35.45 30.32
N THR A 270 28.53 -35.31 31.00
CA THR A 270 28.89 -36.11 32.17
C THR A 270 28.29 -35.57 33.47
N ALA A 271 27.63 -34.40 33.44
CA ALA A 271 27.03 -33.79 34.61
C ALA A 271 25.80 -34.56 35.10
N ASP A 272 25.56 -34.53 36.42
CA ASP A 272 24.31 -34.98 37.01
C ASP A 272 23.17 -33.99 36.64
N VAL A 273 22.35 -34.41 35.68
CA VAL A 273 21.21 -33.64 35.18
C VAL A 273 20.15 -33.44 36.25
N MET A 274 19.93 -34.42 37.14
CA MET A 274 18.90 -34.32 38.18
C MET A 274 19.30 -33.27 39.21
N LEU A 275 20.56 -33.31 39.65
CA LEU A 275 21.11 -32.29 40.54
C LEU A 275 21.07 -30.90 39.89
N ALA A 276 21.46 -30.78 38.62
CA ALA A 276 21.41 -29.51 37.89
C ALA A 276 19.99 -28.94 37.78
N LYS A 277 18.98 -29.80 37.56
CA LYS A 277 17.56 -29.39 37.53
C LYS A 277 17.08 -28.88 38.89
N ASP A 278 17.46 -29.54 39.98
CA ASP A 278 17.07 -29.13 41.33
C ASP A 278 17.74 -27.83 41.76
N VAL A 279 19.01 -27.65 41.42
CA VAL A 279 19.73 -26.38 41.60
C VAL A 279 19.05 -25.26 40.82
N ALA A 280 18.77 -25.48 39.54
CA ALA A 280 18.12 -24.48 38.70
C ALA A 280 16.74 -24.10 39.25
N ARG A 281 15.94 -25.08 39.66
CA ARG A 281 14.63 -24.83 40.27
C ARG A 281 14.74 -23.96 41.53
N ARG A 282 15.66 -24.27 42.45
CA ARG A 282 15.86 -23.49 43.70
C ARG A 282 16.34 -22.07 43.42
N ALA A 283 17.27 -21.90 42.47
CA ALA A 283 17.77 -20.59 42.07
C ALA A 283 16.64 -19.69 41.56
N VAL A 284 15.77 -20.22 40.69
CA VAL A 284 14.62 -19.46 40.16
C VAL A 284 13.65 -19.03 41.26
N PHE A 285 13.33 -19.91 42.21
CA PHE A 285 12.46 -19.57 43.36
C PHE A 285 13.07 -18.54 44.31
N SER A 286 14.37 -18.29 44.22
CA SER A 286 15.07 -17.29 45.05
C SER A 286 15.03 -15.89 44.43
N SER A 287 14.69 -15.77 43.14
CA SER A 287 14.64 -14.49 42.45
C SER A 287 13.43 -13.65 42.87
N PRO A 288 13.60 -12.35 43.17
CA PRO A 288 12.49 -11.46 43.54
C PRO A 288 11.56 -11.13 42.36
N TYR A 289 11.99 -11.38 41.12
CA TYR A 289 11.22 -11.07 39.92
C TYR A 289 10.28 -12.20 39.48
N LEU A 290 10.33 -13.36 40.15
CA LEU A 290 9.54 -14.54 39.79
C LEU A 290 8.04 -14.32 40.05
N TYR A 291 7.21 -14.64 39.05
CA TYR A 291 5.78 -14.79 39.23
C TYR A 291 5.42 -16.19 39.75
N MET A 292 5.14 -16.28 41.05
CA MET A 292 4.95 -17.56 41.75
C MET A 292 3.68 -18.33 41.36
N ASN A 293 2.67 -17.66 40.79
CA ASN A 293 1.39 -18.28 40.46
C ASN A 293 1.43 -19.18 39.22
N LYS A 294 2.53 -19.16 38.45
CA LYS A 294 2.72 -19.98 37.25
C LYS A 294 3.84 -21.01 37.44
N PRO A 295 3.78 -22.17 36.76
CA PRO A 295 4.74 -23.23 36.97
C PRO A 295 6.14 -22.87 36.43
N VAL A 296 7.16 -23.25 37.19
CA VAL A 296 8.57 -23.23 36.76
C VAL A 296 8.93 -24.59 36.17
N ALA A 297 9.35 -24.61 34.91
CA ALA A 297 9.74 -25.83 34.20
C ALA A 297 11.23 -25.81 33.86
N VAL A 298 11.94 -26.87 34.24
CA VAL A 298 13.35 -27.07 33.87
C VAL A 298 13.44 -28.29 32.96
N ILE A 299 13.84 -28.07 31.72
CA ILE A 299 13.90 -29.10 30.68
C ILE A 299 15.35 -29.26 30.25
N ALA A 300 15.85 -30.49 30.25
CA ALA A 300 17.17 -30.82 29.74
C ALA A 300 17.02 -31.45 28.35
N LEU A 301 17.73 -30.91 27.37
CA LEU A 301 17.77 -31.42 26.00
C LEU A 301 19.23 -31.71 25.64
N ASN A 302 19.48 -32.84 24.99
CA ASN A 302 20.83 -33.13 24.48
C ASN A 302 21.04 -32.35 23.18
N GLU A 303 22.14 -31.61 23.11
CA GLU A 303 22.59 -30.94 21.89
C GLU A 303 24.02 -31.36 21.57
N LEU A 304 24.25 -31.73 20.31
CA LEU A 304 25.58 -32.03 19.79
C LEU A 304 26.08 -30.78 19.06
N ASN A 305 27.23 -30.26 19.48
CA ASN A 305 27.90 -29.15 18.79
C ASN A 305 29.31 -29.60 18.37
N ASN A 306 30.00 -28.81 17.56
CA ASN A 306 31.37 -29.07 17.08
C ASN A 306 32.40 -29.26 18.21
N ARG A 307 32.04 -28.92 19.46
CA ARG A 307 32.87 -29.01 20.67
C ARG A 307 32.58 -30.23 21.55
N GLY A 308 31.62 -31.08 21.18
CA GLY A 308 31.22 -32.27 21.94
C GLY A 308 29.74 -32.31 22.29
N LEU A 309 29.36 -33.32 23.09
CA LEU A 309 28.01 -33.51 23.59
C LEU A 309 27.79 -32.63 24.83
N PHE A 310 26.80 -31.74 24.75
CA PHE A 310 26.38 -30.91 25.88
C PHE A 310 24.89 -31.12 26.14
N ILE A 311 24.48 -30.82 27.36
CA ILE A 311 23.08 -30.83 27.75
C ILE A 311 22.66 -29.37 27.88
N LYS A 312 21.70 -28.96 27.05
CA LYS A 312 21.07 -27.66 27.10
C LYS A 312 19.94 -27.69 28.14
N LEU A 313 20.19 -27.07 29.27
CA LEU A 313 19.22 -26.85 30.32
C LEU A 313 18.41 -25.59 30.01
N ARG A 314 17.15 -25.78 29.60
CA ARG A 314 16.19 -24.70 29.36
C ARG A 314 15.35 -24.50 30.61
N VAL A 315 15.55 -23.37 31.28
CA VAL A 315 14.84 -22.98 32.49
C VAL A 315 13.77 -21.98 32.10
N LYS A 316 12.51 -22.41 32.18
CA LYS A 316 11.33 -21.62 31.84
C LYS A 316 10.62 -21.16 33.11
N ALA A 317 10.48 -19.86 33.25
CA ALA A 317 9.78 -19.24 34.38
C ALA A 317 9.02 -18.00 33.91
N TYR A 318 8.03 -17.57 34.68
CA TYR A 318 7.27 -16.36 34.37
C TYR A 318 7.77 -15.20 35.24
N VAL A 319 7.99 -14.04 34.63
CA VAL A 319 8.38 -12.81 35.33
C VAL A 319 7.13 -12.07 35.82
N LEU A 320 7.21 -11.39 36.97
CA LEU A 320 6.08 -10.63 37.55
C LEU A 320 5.61 -9.48 36.64
N ASP A 321 6.56 -8.77 36.01
CA ASP A 321 6.31 -7.66 35.10
C ASP A 321 7.22 -7.80 33.87
N ILE A 322 6.65 -7.63 32.68
CA ILE A 322 7.35 -7.68 31.39
C ILE A 322 8.59 -6.79 31.33
N ARG A 323 8.63 -5.66 32.07
CA ARG A 323 9.77 -4.74 32.09
C ARG A 323 11.01 -5.35 32.72
N TYR A 324 10.84 -6.28 33.65
CA TYR A 324 11.94 -6.96 34.33
C TYR A 324 12.43 -8.20 33.58
N GLU A 325 11.93 -8.50 32.38
CA GLU A 325 12.30 -9.70 31.61
C GLU A 325 13.82 -9.92 31.53
N PHE A 326 14.57 -8.90 31.08
CA PHE A 326 16.02 -9.01 30.90
C PHE A 326 16.78 -9.08 32.23
N LEU A 327 16.33 -8.33 33.23
CA LEU A 327 16.89 -8.37 34.57
C LEU A 327 16.68 -9.75 35.21
N PHE A 328 15.48 -10.30 35.10
CA PHE A 328 15.15 -11.64 35.58
C PHE A 328 15.95 -12.72 34.85
N LYS A 329 16.11 -12.61 33.53
CA LYS A 329 16.94 -13.54 32.75
C LYS A 329 18.40 -13.52 33.21
N SER A 330 18.97 -12.33 33.46
CA SER A 330 20.34 -12.18 33.99
C SER A 330 20.46 -12.81 35.37
N ASP A 331 19.57 -12.43 36.29
CA ASP A 331 19.52 -12.89 37.68
C ASP A 331 19.40 -14.41 37.78
N MET A 332 18.48 -15.03 37.03
CA MET A 332 18.38 -16.49 36.93
C MET A 332 19.69 -17.10 36.42
N THR A 333 20.27 -16.55 35.35
CA THR A 333 21.50 -17.10 34.75
C THR A 333 22.66 -17.02 35.73
N GLU A 334 22.85 -15.89 36.39
CA GLU A 334 23.90 -15.65 37.37
C GLU A 334 23.77 -16.59 38.58
N MET A 335 22.58 -16.71 39.16
CA MET A 335 22.35 -17.60 40.31
C MET A 335 22.58 -19.06 39.95
N ILE A 336 22.08 -19.50 38.79
CA ILE A 336 22.24 -20.90 38.37
C ILE A 336 23.70 -21.20 38.05
N VAL A 337 24.38 -20.35 37.28
CA VAL A 337 25.78 -20.54 36.93
C VAL A 337 26.66 -20.53 38.17
N THR A 338 26.41 -19.61 39.11
CA THR A 338 27.17 -19.52 40.37
C THR A 338 27.02 -20.80 41.19
N GLU A 339 25.79 -21.30 41.37
CA GLU A 339 25.56 -22.51 42.18
C GLU A 339 26.04 -23.79 41.48
N LEU A 340 25.89 -23.90 40.16
CA LEU A 340 26.46 -25.01 39.39
C LEU A 340 27.99 -25.01 39.43
N ASN A 341 28.62 -23.84 39.40
CA ASN A 341 30.07 -23.72 39.52
C ASN A 341 30.55 -24.09 40.93
N ARG A 342 29.81 -23.66 41.97
CA ARG A 342 30.09 -24.04 43.37
C ARG A 342 30.07 -25.56 43.59
N LEU A 343 29.20 -26.26 42.85
CA LEU A 343 29.10 -27.72 42.88
C LEU A 343 30.09 -28.42 41.92
N GLY A 344 30.92 -27.67 41.19
CA GLY A 344 31.92 -28.21 40.25
C GLY A 344 31.32 -28.77 38.95
N ILE A 345 30.03 -28.55 38.69
CA ILE A 345 29.31 -29.14 37.55
C ILE A 345 29.76 -28.53 36.21
N LEU A 346 30.15 -27.25 36.20
CA LEU A 346 30.58 -26.52 35.00
C LEU A 346 32.09 -26.68 34.68
N SER A 347 32.89 -27.15 35.64
CA SER A 347 34.36 -27.18 35.55
C SER A 347 34.90 -28.20 34.53
N SER A 348 34.07 -29.14 34.05
CA SER A 348 34.45 -30.15 33.05
C SER A 348 34.39 -29.64 31.59
N ALA A 349 33.93 -28.40 31.35
CA ALA A 349 33.67 -27.88 30.00
C ALA A 349 34.81 -27.03 29.40
N ALA A 350 35.93 -26.83 30.09
CA ALA A 350 37.09 -26.16 29.50
C ALA A 350 37.81 -27.15 28.57
N PRO A 351 37.87 -26.92 27.24
CA PRO A 351 38.68 -27.76 26.38
C PRO A 351 40.13 -27.60 26.80
N GLU A 352 40.82 -28.71 27.06
CA GLU A 352 42.29 -28.72 26.96
C GLU A 352 42.64 -28.10 25.61
N SER A 353 43.22 -26.90 25.65
CA SER A 353 43.92 -26.34 24.50
C SER A 353 45.13 -27.24 24.28
N GLN A 354 44.95 -28.32 23.51
CA GLN A 354 46.08 -29.09 23.01
C GLN A 354 46.95 -28.10 22.23
N PRO A 355 48.22 -27.89 22.62
CA PRO A 355 49.10 -27.02 21.86
C PRO A 355 49.25 -27.64 20.48
N SER A 356 48.93 -26.84 19.46
CA SER A 356 49.07 -27.20 18.05
C SER A 356 50.45 -27.86 17.83
N PRO A 357 50.54 -29.04 17.18
CA PRO A 357 51.83 -29.67 16.97
C PRO A 357 52.66 -28.72 16.10
N GLY A 358 53.79 -28.28 16.65
CA GLY A 358 54.71 -27.34 16.00
C GLY A 358 55.04 -27.78 14.59
N ASN A 359 54.83 -26.86 13.64
CA ASN A 359 55.30 -26.98 12.27
C ASN A 359 56.83 -27.13 12.28
N SER A 360 57.29 -28.37 12.23
CA SER A 360 58.68 -28.76 12.13
C SER A 360 58.84 -29.60 10.86
N ARG A 361 58.86 -28.91 9.73
CA ARG A 361 59.33 -29.35 8.40
C ARG A 361 59.36 -28.09 7.55
N GLY A 362 60.45 -27.66 6.96
CA GLY A 362 61.71 -28.31 6.65
C GLY A 362 62.28 -27.39 5.60
N ASP A 363 63.28 -26.63 6.00
CA ASP A 363 64.10 -25.79 5.14
C ASP A 363 64.61 -26.66 3.98
N ASN A 364 64.31 -26.31 2.73
CA ASN A 364 65.01 -26.88 1.59
C ASN A 364 65.15 -25.82 0.47
N PRO A 365 66.38 -25.40 0.14
CA PRO A 365 66.61 -24.40 -0.88
C PRO A 365 66.62 -25.05 -2.26
N VAL A 366 65.80 -24.53 -3.18
CA VAL A 366 65.93 -24.88 -4.61
C VAL A 366 67.13 -24.14 -5.16
N LYS A 367 68.25 -24.86 -5.26
CA LYS A 367 69.41 -24.46 -6.07
C LYS A 367 69.10 -24.65 -7.55
N SER A 368 69.37 -23.59 -8.31
CA SER A 368 69.58 -23.57 -9.75
C SER A 368 70.77 -24.47 -10.15
N GLN A 369 70.59 -25.29 -11.19
CA GLN A 369 71.60 -25.85 -12.13
C GLN A 369 70.82 -26.79 -13.09
N GLU A 370 70.65 -26.50 -14.38
CA GLU A 370 71.56 -26.58 -15.54
C GLU A 370 71.18 -27.77 -16.45
N MET A 371 71.08 -27.48 -17.75
CA MET A 371 71.21 -28.37 -18.92
C MET A 371 70.18 -29.51 -19.15
N ALA A 372 69.32 -29.33 -20.16
CA ALA A 372 69.52 -29.87 -21.51
C ALA A 372 68.47 -29.31 -22.48
#